data_AF-A0A2S0JKZ4-F1
#
_entry.id   AF-A0A2S0JKZ4-F1
#
_cell.length_a   1.000
_cell.length_b   1.000
_cell.length_c   1.000
_cell.angle_alpha   90.00
_cell.angle_beta   90.00
_cell.angle_gamma   90.00
#
_symmetry.space_group_name_H-M   'P 1'
#
loop_
_entity.id
_entity.type
_entity.pdbx_description
1 polymer ?
#
loop_
_entity_poly.entity_id
_entity_poly.type
_entity_poly.pdbx_seq_one_letter_code
_entity_poly.pdbx_strand_id
1 'polypeptide(L)'
;MKLKIRRWLSIILCLSILNGCSNGDSTEGTYISFARQENLSEESRELLVVRLKENNIDYIIDTEGSVYVSEKDIDKAVSCCS
;
A
#
# COMPACT_ATOMS: atom_id res chain seq x y z
N MET A 1 17.80 26.30 45.63
CA MET A 1 18.01 25.34 44.52
C MET A 1 16.66 25.04 43.85
N LYS A 2 16.18 25.87 42.92
CA LYS A 2 14.89 25.69 42.20
C LYS A 2 15.03 26.03 40.71
N LEU A 3 16.05 25.47 40.07
CA LEU A 3 16.37 25.68 38.65
C LEU A 3 16.52 24.33 37.94
N LYS A 4 15.51 23.46 38.04
CA LYS A 4 15.54 22.18 37.29
C LYS A 4 14.19 21.63 36.85
N ILE A 5 13.11 22.41 37.00
CA ILE A 5 11.74 22.00 36.64
C ILE A 5 11.22 22.65 35.35
N ARG A 6 11.78 23.80 34.92
CA ARG A 6 11.35 24.49 33.69
C ARG A 6 11.80 23.81 32.38
N ARG A 7 12.86 23.00 32.40
CA ARG A 7 13.48 22.47 31.17
C ARG A 7 12.77 21.24 30.59
N TRP A 8 11.89 20.60 31.36
CA TRP A 8 11.21 19.37 30.96
C TRP A 8 9.87 19.61 30.27
N LEU A 9 9.25 20.78 30.49
CA LEU A 9 7.99 21.14 29.84
C LEU A 9 8.14 21.44 28.33
N SER A 10 9.31 21.90 27.88
CA SER A 10 9.55 22.18 26.46
C SER A 10 9.75 20.92 25.60
N ILE A 11 10.13 19.79 26.20
CA ILE A 11 10.36 18.54 25.46
C ILE A 11 9.03 17.87 25.09
N ILE A 12 8.03 17.99 25.96
CA ILE A 12 6.71 17.37 25.78
C ILE A 12 5.91 18.07 24.67
N LEU A 13 6.15 19.37 24.43
CA LEU A 13 5.43 20.13 23.40
C LEU A 13 5.88 19.81 21.95
N CYS A 14 7.10 19.29 21.76
CA CYS A 14 7.63 18.97 20.43
C CYS A 14 7.25 17.58 19.91
N LEU A 15 6.74 16.68 20.76
CA LEU A 15 6.39 15.31 20.38
C LEU A 15 4.99 15.19 19.75
N SER A 16 4.16 16.23 19.82
CA SER A 16 2.80 16.22 19.26
C SER A 16 2.75 16.34 17.74
N ILE A 17 3.86 16.66 17.07
CA ILE A 17 3.92 16.87 15.61
C ILE A 17 4.26 15.56 14.87
N LEU A 18 4.59 14.48 15.58
CA LEU A 18 4.97 13.19 14.99
C LEU A 18 3.81 12.20 14.81
N ASN A 19 2.56 12.64 14.94
CA ASN A 19 1.35 11.83 14.69
C ASN A 19 0.64 12.25 13.39
N GLY A 20 1.41 12.38 12.30
CA GLY A 20 0.86 12.86 11.02
C GLY A 20 1.61 12.35 9.79
N CYS A 21 2.03 11.09 9.78
CA CYS A 21 2.44 10.40 8.55
C CYS A 21 1.77 9.03 8.50
N SER A 22 0.46 9.01 8.29
CA SER A 22 -0.12 7.97 7.46
C SER A 22 -0.79 8.67 6.29
N ASN A 23 -0.03 8.92 5.23
CA ASN A 23 -0.61 8.90 3.88
C ASN A 23 -0.92 7.42 3.57
N GLY A 24 -1.76 6.80 4.40
CA GLY A 24 -2.64 5.78 3.90
C GLY A 24 -3.60 6.57 3.03
N ASP A 25 -3.29 6.68 1.74
CA ASP A 25 -4.32 6.86 0.75
C ASP A 25 -5.28 5.69 0.97
N SER A 26 -6.25 5.89 1.87
CA SER A 26 -7.49 5.15 1.86
C SER A 26 -8.25 5.66 0.64
N THR A 27 -7.67 5.47 -0.54
CA THR A 27 -8.48 5.37 -1.73
C THR A 27 -9.33 4.15 -1.47
N GLU A 28 -10.59 4.38 -1.12
CA GLU A 28 -11.69 3.55 -1.61
C GLU A 28 -11.62 3.58 -3.14
N GLY A 29 -10.57 2.96 -3.68
CA GLY A 29 -10.29 2.90 -5.09
C GLY A 29 -11.09 1.74 -5.61
N THR A 30 -11.83 1.95 -6.68
CA THR A 30 -12.40 0.87 -7.47
C THR A 30 -11.26 -0.09 -7.83
N TYR A 31 -11.39 -1.36 -7.43
CA TYR A 31 -10.51 -2.43 -7.86
C TYR A 31 -11.14 -3.11 -9.06
N ILE A 32 -10.37 -3.30 -10.12
CA ILE A 32 -10.82 -3.95 -11.35
C ILE A 32 -10.05 -5.24 -11.58
N SER A 33 -10.70 -6.19 -12.27
CA SER A 33 -10.10 -7.49 -12.56
C SER A 33 -8.91 -7.32 -13.51
N PHE A 34 -7.73 -7.71 -13.05
CA PHE A 34 -6.51 -7.68 -13.84
C PHE A 34 -6.22 -9.05 -14.46
N ALA A 35 -6.36 -10.10 -13.67
CA ALA A 35 -6.14 -11.47 -14.10
C ALA A 35 -7.12 -12.42 -13.40
N ARG A 36 -7.90 -13.18 -14.18
CA ARG A 36 -8.86 -14.16 -13.62
C ARG A 36 -8.19 -15.50 -13.36
N GLN A 37 -8.56 -16.16 -12.27
CA GLN A 37 -8.05 -17.48 -11.87
C GLN A 37 -8.08 -18.50 -13.02
N GLU A 38 -9.17 -18.53 -13.79
CA GLU A 38 -9.33 -19.44 -14.95
C GLU A 38 -8.18 -19.37 -15.97
N ASN A 39 -7.44 -18.25 -16.01
CA ASN A 39 -6.32 -18.03 -16.92
C ASN A 39 -4.97 -17.93 -16.17
N LEU A 40 -4.93 -18.25 -14.87
CA LEU A 40 -3.77 -18.06 -14.01
C LEU A 40 -3.39 -19.35 -13.28
N SER A 41 -2.26 -19.95 -13.66
CA SER A 41 -1.65 -20.99 -12.82
C SER A 41 -1.12 -20.37 -11.51
N GLU A 42 -0.89 -21.21 -10.49
CA GLU A 42 -0.31 -20.77 -9.22
C GLU A 42 1.05 -20.09 -9.41
N GLU A 43 1.95 -20.70 -10.19
CA GLU A 43 3.26 -20.13 -10.53
C GLU A 43 3.11 -18.77 -11.25
N SER A 44 2.19 -18.67 -12.21
CA SER A 44 1.95 -17.42 -12.95
C SER A 44 1.39 -16.32 -12.03
N ARG A 45 0.55 -16.70 -11.07
CA ARG A 45 0.02 -15.78 -10.06
C ARG A 45 1.11 -15.27 -9.14
N GLU A 46 2.01 -16.13 -8.68
CA GLU A 46 3.15 -15.73 -7.84
C GLU A 46 4.06 -14.74 -8.58
N LEU A 47 4.42 -15.05 -9.83
CA LEU A 47 5.22 -14.16 -10.67
C LEU A 47 4.52 -12.82 -10.94
N LEU A 48 3.21 -12.83 -11.17
CA LEU A 48 2.41 -11.61 -11.29
C LEU A 48 2.46 -10.77 -10.01
N VAL A 49 2.25 -11.39 -8.85
CA VAL A 49 2.30 -10.71 -7.54
C VAL A 49 3.68 -10.10 -7.28
N VAL A 50 4.76 -10.80 -7.64
CA VAL A 50 6.13 -10.26 -7.54
C VAL A 50 6.27 -9.02 -8.39
N ARG A 51 5.87 -9.06 -9.67
CA ARG A 51 5.94 -7.92 -10.58
C ARG A 51 5.14 -6.72 -10.06
N LEU A 52 3.93 -6.94 -9.54
CA LEU A 52 3.09 -5.89 -8.95
C LEU A 52 3.75 -5.25 -7.72
N LYS A 53 4.34 -6.07 -6.83
CA LYS A 53 5.08 -5.59 -5.65
C LYS A 53 6.30 -4.77 -6.04
N GLU A 54 7.12 -5.26 -6.96
CA GLU A 54 8.34 -4.58 -7.43
C GLU A 54 8.03 -3.21 -8.05
N ASN A 55 6.86 -3.07 -8.68
CA ASN A 55 6.40 -1.83 -9.28
C ASN A 55 5.59 -0.93 -8.35
N ASN A 56 5.42 -1.30 -7.07
CA ASN A 56 4.60 -0.57 -6.10
C ASN A 56 3.17 -0.36 -6.62
N ILE A 57 2.51 -1.45 -7.03
CA ILE A 57 1.11 -1.46 -7.44
C ILE A 57 0.32 -2.26 -6.40
N ASP A 58 -0.70 -1.61 -5.82
CA ASP A 58 -1.59 -2.26 -4.88
C ASP A 58 -2.48 -3.29 -5.58
N TYR A 59 -2.67 -4.44 -4.95
CA TYR A 59 -3.46 -5.53 -5.51
C TYR A 59 -4.25 -6.28 -4.43
N ILE A 60 -5.35 -6.88 -4.86
CA ILE A 60 -6.18 -7.79 -4.06
C ILE A 60 -6.23 -9.14 -4.76
N ILE A 61 -6.16 -10.21 -3.98
CA ILE A 61 -6.43 -11.57 -4.45
C ILE A 61 -7.75 -12.02 -3.83
N ASP A 62 -8.72 -12.41 -4.65
CA ASP A 62 -9.97 -12.96 -4.15
C ASP A 62 -9.82 -14.40 -3.63
N THR A 63 -10.90 -14.97 -3.11
CA THR A 63 -10.90 -16.35 -2.59
C THR A 63 -10.65 -17.41 -3.65
N GLU A 64 -10.86 -17.09 -4.92
CA GLU A 64 -10.64 -18.00 -6.05
C GLU A 64 -9.21 -17.88 -6.58
N GLY A 65 -8.50 -16.79 -6.28
CA GLY A 65 -7.15 -16.54 -6.73
C GLY A 65 -7.06 -15.60 -7.94
N SER A 66 -8.14 -14.90 -8.29
CA SER A 66 -8.09 -13.81 -9.27
C SER A 66 -7.43 -12.58 -8.66
N VAL A 67 -6.66 -11.87 -9.48
CA VAL A 67 -5.91 -10.67 -9.08
C VAL A 67 -6.61 -9.43 -9.59
N TYR A 68 -6.80 -8.47 -8.69
CA TYR A 68 -7.40 -7.16 -8.94
C TYR A 68 -6.39 -6.08 -8.63
N VAL A 69 -6.39 -5.00 -9.39
CA VAL A 69 -5.57 -3.81 -9.16
C VAL A 69 -6.47 -2.58 -9.09
N SER A 70 -5.97 -1.50 -8.48
CA SER A 70 -6.71 -0.24 -8.50
C SER A 70 -6.90 0.25 -9.93
N GLU A 71 -8.10 0.73 -10.26
CA GLU A 71 -8.41 1.31 -11.57
C GLU A 71 -7.42 2.41 -11.96
N LYS A 72 -6.93 3.21 -10.99
CA LYS A 72 -5.94 4.27 -11.22
C LYS A 72 -4.57 3.75 -11.68
N ASP A 73 -4.24 2.50 -11.38
CA ASP A 73 -2.93 1.89 -11.63
C ASP A 73 -2.99 0.86 -12.78
N ILE A 74 -4.13 0.72 -13.47
CA ILE A 74 -4.31 -0.32 -14.50
C ILE A 74 -3.35 -0.15 -15.66
N ASP A 75 -3.17 1.07 -16.16
CA ASP A 75 -2.27 1.33 -17.30
C ASP A 75 -0.82 1.00 -16.94
N LYS A 76 -0.44 1.28 -15.68
CA LYS A 76 0.87 0.94 -15.16
C LYS A 76 1.02 -0.58 -15.03
N ALA A 77 0.01 -1.28 -14.50
CA ALA A 77 -0.01 -2.72 -14.37
C ALA A 77 0.08 -3.43 -15.73
N VAL A 78 -0.65 -2.96 -16.74
CA VAL A 78 -0.54 -3.47 -18.12
C VAL A 78 0.85 -3.22 -18.69
N SER A 79 1.46 -2.07 -18.42
CA SER A 79 2.78 -1.76 -18.98
C SER A 79 3.92 -2.59 -18.39
N CYS A 80 3.85 -2.98 -17.11
CA CYS A 80 4.95 -3.66 -16.41
C CYS A 80 4.74 -5.15 -16.18
N CYS A 81 3.48 -5.57 -16.09
CA CYS A 81 3.12 -6.71 -15.26
C CYS A 81 2.17 -7.69 -15.95
N SER A 82 1.72 -7.41 -17.18
CA SER A 82 1.11 -8.41 -18.08
C SER A 82 2.19 -9.31 -18.67
#